data_AF-A0AAE0ULJ6-F1
#
_entry.id   AF-A0AAE0ULJ6-F1
#
_cell.length_a   1.000
_cell.length_b   1.000
_cell.length_c   1.000
_cell.angle_alpha   90.00
_cell.angle_beta   90.00
_cell.angle_gamma   90.00
#
_symmetry.space_group_name_H-M   'P 1'
#
loop_
_entity.id
_entity.type
_entity.pdbx_description
1 polymer ?
#
loop_
_entity_poly.entity_id
_entity_poly.type
_entity_poly.pdbx_seq_one_letter_code
_entity_poly.pdbx_strand_id
1 'polypeptide(L)'
;MHMNIRDGKRVMECLKKALKIANQCMDPSLQVQLFIEILNRYVCFYERENDAVTVQVLNQLIQKIREDLPNLEASEETEQINKHFHNTLEHLRLQRESPESEGPAYEGLVL
;
A
#
# COMPACT_ATOMS: atom_id res chain seq x y z
N MET A 1 28.62 -3.81 8.62
CA MET A 1 27.29 -3.77 9.26
C MET A 1 26.30 -4.43 8.32
N HIS A 2 26.19 -5.76 8.37
CA HIS A 2 25.27 -6.54 7.51
C HIS A 2 23.86 -6.44 8.08
N MET A 3 23.05 -5.54 7.54
CA MET A 3 21.65 -5.41 7.93
C MET A 3 20.88 -6.54 7.24
N ASN A 4 20.74 -7.65 7.96
CA ASN A 4 20.01 -8.83 7.51
C ASN A 4 18.50 -8.50 7.53
N ILE A 5 17.95 -8.16 6.37
CA ILE A 5 16.53 -7.84 6.16
C ILE A 5 15.75 -9.16 6.18
N ARG A 6 15.60 -9.78 7.36
CA ARG A 6 14.82 -11.02 7.54
C ARG A 6 13.87 -11.01 8.73
N ASP A 7 13.69 -9.87 9.40
CA ASP A 7 12.72 -9.74 10.49
C ASP A 7 11.42 -9.11 9.96
N GLY A 8 10.45 -9.92 9.57
CA GLY A 8 9.12 -9.44 9.15
C GLY A 8 8.46 -8.48 10.14
N LYS A 9 8.72 -8.67 11.44
CA LYS A 9 8.29 -7.76 12.51
C LYS A 9 8.89 -6.36 12.39
N ARG A 10 10.19 -6.23 12.09
CA ARG A 10 10.84 -4.91 11.93
C ARG A 10 10.35 -4.18 10.69
N VAL A 11 10.05 -4.93 9.63
CA VAL A 11 9.44 -4.37 8.42
C VAL A 11 8.07 -3.77 8.76
N MET A 12 7.22 -4.50 9.48
CA MET A 12 5.94 -3.97 9.96
C MET A 12 6.10 -2.73 10.84
N GLU A 13 7.08 -2.70 11.74
CA GLU A 13 7.36 -1.52 12.57
C GLU A 13 7.79 -0.30 11.73
N CYS A 14 8.68 -0.51 10.76
CA CYS A 14 9.08 0.54 9.82
C CYS A 14 7.89 1.06 9.00
N LEU A 15 7.04 0.17 8.50
CA LEU A 15 5.86 0.55 7.72
C LEU A 15 4.83 1.28 8.59
N LYS A 16 4.60 0.85 9.83
CA LYS A 16 3.76 1.58 10.81
C LYS A 16 4.32 2.96 11.11
N LYS A 17 5.65 3.08 11.23
CA LYS A 17 6.30 4.37 11.44
C LYS A 17 6.15 5.28 10.23
N ALA A 18 6.29 4.74 9.02
CA ALA A 18 6.04 5.46 7.78
C ALA A 18 4.58 5.94 7.69
N LEU A 19 3.61 5.09 8.03
CA LEU A 19 2.19 5.47 8.10
C LEU A 19 1.95 6.60 9.09
N LYS A 20 2.59 6.55 10.27
CA LYS A 20 2.45 7.59 11.28
C LYS A 20 3.05 8.92 10.81
N ILE A 21 4.13 8.88 10.04
CA ILE A 21 4.72 10.07 9.43
C ILE A 21 3.81 10.60 8.31
N ALA A 22 3.29 9.73 7.46
CA ALA A 22 2.34 10.11 6.41
C ALA A 22 1.07 10.76 6.97
N ASN A 23 0.52 10.25 8.09
CA ASN A 23 -0.62 10.88 8.78
C ASN A 23 -0.29 12.23 9.44
N GLN A 24 0.98 12.55 9.64
CA GLN A 24 1.41 13.87 10.15
C GLN A 24 1.79 14.82 9.01
N CYS A 25 1.68 14.37 7.76
CA CYS A 25 1.96 15.22 6.62
C CYS A 25 0.89 16.30 6.54
N MET A 26 1.32 17.56 6.45
CA MET A 26 0.40 18.69 6.34
C MET A 26 -0.17 18.82 4.92
N ASP A 27 0.58 18.32 3.94
CA ASP A 27 0.18 18.35 2.54
C ASP A 27 -0.65 17.10 2.21
N PRO A 28 -1.93 17.26 1.84
CA PRO A 28 -2.83 16.14 1.64
C PRO A 28 -2.47 15.33 0.37
N SER A 29 -1.97 15.99 -0.67
CA SER A 29 -1.52 15.31 -1.89
C SER A 29 -0.34 14.38 -1.59
N LEU A 30 0.66 14.91 -0.88
CA LEU A 30 1.83 14.15 -0.44
C LEU A 30 1.44 13.04 0.55
N GLN A 31 0.51 13.30 1.47
CA GLN A 31 -0.04 12.30 2.38
C GLN A 31 -0.61 11.10 1.62
N VAL A 32 -1.45 11.35 0.61
CA VAL A 32 -2.07 10.30 -0.20
C VAL A 32 -1.02 9.57 -1.03
N GLN A 33 -0.07 10.27 -1.65
CA GLN A 33 1.07 9.63 -2.35
C GLN A 33 1.84 8.68 -1.44
N LEU A 34 2.20 9.12 -0.24
CA LEU A 34 2.90 8.31 0.73
C LEU A 34 2.09 7.08 1.12
N PHE A 35 0.76 7.20 1.29
CA PHE A 35 -0.08 6.04 1.55
C PHE A 35 -0.03 5.03 0.39
N ILE A 36 -0.08 5.47 -0.87
CA ILE A 36 -0.03 4.55 -2.02
C ILE A 36 1.36 3.89 -2.14
N GLU A 37 2.44 4.62 -1.89
CA GLU A 37 3.80 4.04 -1.87
C GLU A 37 3.96 3.00 -0.75
N ILE A 38 3.46 3.32 0.45
CA ILE A 38 3.46 2.39 1.57
C ILE A 38 2.62 1.15 1.24
N LEU A 39 1.45 1.32 0.62
CA LEU A 39 0.60 0.22 0.17
C LEU A 39 1.37 -0.69 -0.79
N ASN A 40 1.97 -0.15 -1.86
CA ASN A 40 2.79 -0.91 -2.80
C ASN A 40 3.90 -1.69 -2.09
N ARG A 41 4.51 -1.09 -1.06
CA ARG A 41 5.53 -1.76 -0.26
C ARG A 41 4.94 -2.94 0.53
N TYR A 42 3.79 -2.78 1.16
CA TYR A 42 3.09 -3.88 1.84
C TYR A 42 2.78 -5.03 0.88
N VAL A 43 2.28 -4.72 -0.32
CA VAL A 43 1.98 -5.70 -1.38
C VAL A 43 3.24 -6.49 -1.73
N CYS A 44 4.35 -5.82 -2.04
CA CYS A 44 5.61 -6.49 -2.35
C CYS A 44 6.15 -7.35 -1.20
N PHE A 45 5.90 -6.97 0.05
CA PHE A 45 6.27 -7.81 1.22
C PHE A 45 5.33 -8.99 1.40
N TYR A 46 4.03 -8.82 1.15
CA TYR A 46 3.04 -9.89 1.16
C TYR A 46 3.42 -10.96 0.13
N GLU A 47 3.75 -10.55 -1.09
CA GLU A 47 4.20 -11.43 -2.19
C GLU A 47 5.47 -12.23 -1.88
N ARG A 48 6.31 -11.75 -0.96
CA ARG A 48 7.55 -12.42 -0.52
C ARG A 48 7.33 -13.33 0.69
N GLU A 49 6.10 -13.81 0.90
CA GLU A 49 5.67 -14.67 2.02
C GLU A 49 6.02 -14.09 3.40
N ASN A 50 5.93 -12.77 3.56
CA ASN A 50 6.10 -12.15 4.86
C ASN A 50 4.79 -12.22 5.64
N ASP A 51 4.64 -13.27 6.45
CA ASP A 51 3.47 -13.58 7.31
C ASP A 51 3.06 -12.41 8.23
N ALA A 52 3.95 -11.43 8.42
CA ALA A 52 3.69 -10.24 9.19
C ALA A 52 2.70 -9.27 8.51
N VAL A 53 2.59 -9.28 7.17
CA VAL A 53 1.67 -8.43 6.40
C VAL A 53 0.35 -9.16 6.18
N THR A 54 -0.77 -8.52 6.51
CA THR A 54 -2.11 -9.10 6.32
C THR A 54 -2.94 -8.28 5.34
N VAL A 55 -3.85 -8.96 4.63
CA VAL A 55 -4.85 -8.34 3.76
C VAL A 55 -5.70 -7.27 4.47
N GLN A 56 -5.90 -7.39 5.79
CA GLN A 56 -6.58 -6.36 6.59
C GLN A 56 -5.87 -5.01 6.54
N VAL A 57 -4.54 -4.99 6.64
CA VAL A 57 -3.77 -3.74 6.60
C VAL A 57 -3.83 -3.12 5.20
N LEU A 58 -3.77 -3.95 4.15
CA LEU A 58 -3.94 -3.52 2.77
C LEU A 58 -5.31 -2.85 2.58
N ASN A 59 -6.39 -3.52 3.01
CA ASN A 59 -7.75 -3.00 2.91
C ASN A 59 -7.93 -1.67 3.66
N GLN A 60 -7.38 -1.56 4.87
CA GLN A 60 -7.44 -0.31 5.64
C GLN A 60 -6.75 0.85 4.92
N LEU A 61 -5.57 0.61 4.33
CA LEU A 61 -4.88 1.64 3.54
C LEU A 61 -5.68 2.02 2.30
N ILE A 62 -6.20 1.04 1.56
CA ILE A 62 -6.99 1.25 0.35
C ILE A 62 -8.23 2.09 0.67
N GLN A 63 -8.97 1.75 1.73
CA GLN A 63 -10.10 2.54 2.18
C GLN A 63 -9.69 3.96 2.52
N LYS A 64 -8.62 4.12 3.30
CA LYS A 64 -8.13 5.44 3.68
C LYS A 64 -7.74 6.30 2.48
N ILE A 65 -7.04 5.73 1.50
CA ILE A 65 -6.72 6.42 0.25
C ILE A 65 -8.00 6.80 -0.50
N ARG A 66 -9.00 5.91 -0.60
CA ARG A 66 -10.28 6.22 -1.27
C ARG A 66 -11.07 7.33 -0.58
N GLU A 67 -10.95 7.45 0.74
CA GLU A 67 -11.57 8.52 1.51
C GLU A 67 -10.81 9.84 1.36
N ASP A 68 -9.47 9.83 1.48
CA ASP A 68 -8.64 11.04 1.41
C ASP A 68 -8.51 11.58 -0.05
N LEU A 69 -8.44 10.72 -1.06
CA LEU A 69 -8.20 11.11 -2.46
C LEU A 69 -9.23 12.09 -3.08
N PRO A 70 -10.55 11.94 -2.90
CA PRO A 70 -11.53 12.92 -3.38
C PRO A 70 -11.53 14.23 -2.59
N ASN A 71 -10.87 14.29 -1.43
CA ASN A 71 -10.71 15.52 -0.66
C ASN A 71 -9.52 16.38 -1.17
N LEU A 72 -8.73 15.86 -2.10
CA LEU A 72 -7.62 16.60 -2.72
C LEU A 72 -8.14 17.64 -3.71
N GLU A 73 -7.43 18.76 -3.80
CA GLU A 73 -7.74 19.79 -4.78
C GLU A 73 -7.45 19.27 -6.20
N ALA A 74 -8.33 19.56 -7.16
CA ALA A 74 -8.18 19.08 -8.52
C ALA A 74 -6.97 19.76 -9.20
N SER A 75 -5.93 18.97 -9.47
CA SER A 75 -4.67 19.42 -10.07
C SER A 75 -4.06 18.27 -10.87
N GLU A 76 -3.13 18.58 -11.76
CA GLU A 76 -2.35 17.59 -12.53
C GLU A 76 -1.63 16.60 -11.60
N GLU A 77 -1.23 17.04 -10.40
CA GLU A 77 -0.68 16.17 -9.37
C GLU A 77 -1.72 15.15 -8.89
N THR A 78 -2.90 15.61 -8.49
CA THR A 78 -4.01 14.75 -8.02
C THR A 78 -4.45 13.74 -9.08
N GLU A 79 -4.43 14.12 -10.37
CA GLU A 79 -4.68 13.18 -11.48
C GLU A 79 -3.63 12.07 -11.57
N GLN A 80 -2.35 12.42 -11.41
CA GLN A 80 -1.25 11.44 -11.35
C GLN A 80 -1.38 10.51 -10.13
N ILE A 81 -1.75 11.06 -8.98
CA ILE A 81 -2.00 10.29 -7.74
C ILE A 81 -3.15 9.31 -7.96
N ASN A 82 -4.27 9.76 -8.53
CA ASN A 82 -5.42 8.92 -8.85
C ASN A 82 -5.03 7.79 -9.80
N LYS A 83 -4.31 8.11 -10.87
CA LYS A 83 -3.80 7.12 -11.83
C LYS A 83 -2.88 6.10 -11.17
N HIS A 84 -1.97 6.56 -10.30
CA HIS A 84 -1.05 5.69 -9.57
C HIS A 84 -1.79 4.74 -8.61
N PHE A 85 -2.79 5.25 -7.90
CA PHE A 85 -3.66 4.43 -7.05
C PHE A 85 -4.44 3.41 -7.88
N HIS A 86 -5.05 3.83 -8.98
CA HIS A 86 -5.81 2.94 -9.87
C HIS A 86 -4.92 1.81 -10.42
N ASN A 87 -3.71 2.14 -10.89
CA ASN A 87 -2.74 1.14 -11.35
C ASN A 87 -2.39 0.13 -10.25
N THR A 88 -2.26 0.59 -9.00
CA THR A 88 -1.99 -0.29 -7.85
C THR A 88 -3.15 -1.24 -7.58
N LEU A 89 -4.40 -0.76 -7.66
CA LEU A 89 -5.59 -1.60 -7.49
C LEU A 89 -5.73 -2.62 -8.61
N GLU A 90 -5.49 -2.22 -9.86
CA GLU A 90 -5.52 -3.13 -11.01
C GLU A 90 -4.44 -4.21 -10.88
N HIS A 91 -3.22 -3.86 -10.45
CA HIS A 91 -2.18 -4.85 -10.14
C HIS A 91 -2.65 -5.86 -9.09
N LEU A 92 -3.27 -5.39 -8.01
CA LEU A 92 -3.84 -6.25 -6.96
C LEU A 92 -4.97 -7.15 -7.46
N ARG A 93 -5.82 -6.65 -8.37
CA ARG A 93 -6.89 -7.45 -9.00
C ARG A 93 -6.31 -8.55 -9.88
N LEU A 94 -5.34 -8.21 -10.73
CA LEU A 94 -4.66 -9.17 -11.60
C LEU A 94 -3.96 -10.25 -10.80
N GLN A 95 -3.25 -9.90 -9.72
CA GLN A 95 -2.62 -10.87 -8.83
C GLN A 95 -3.64 -11.77 -8.12
N ARG A 96 -4.85 -11.27 -7.83
CA ARG A 96 -5.93 -12.08 -7.27
C ARG A 96 -6.54 -13.05 -8.31
N GLU A 97 -6.61 -12.65 -9.57
CA GLU A 97 -7.25 -13.42 -10.66
C GLU A 97 -6.29 -14.40 -11.36
N SER A 98 -4.99 -14.14 -11.35
CA SER A 98 -3.94 -15.01 -11.92
C SER A 98 -3.10 -15.69 -10.82
N PRO A 99 -3.55 -16.81 -10.23
CA PRO A 99 -2.76 -17.61 -9.29
C PRO A 99 -1.63 -18.44 -9.95
N GLU A 100 -1.31 -18.18 -11.24
CA GLU A 100 -0.35 -18.96 -12.03
C GLU A 100 1.13 -18.67 -11.71
N SER A 101 1.42 -17.69 -10.85
CA SER A 101 2.72 -17.55 -10.16
C SER A 101 2.53 -17.93 -8.71
N GLU A 102 3.57 -18.50 -8.07
CA GLU A 102 3.68 -18.89 -6.66
C GLU A 102 3.48 -17.73 -5.63
N GLY A 103 2.60 -16.77 -5.92
CA GLY A 103 2.24 -15.65 -5.05
C GLY A 103 1.12 -16.02 -4.08
N PRO A 104 1.03 -15.31 -2.94
CA PRO A 104 -0.03 -15.51 -1.97
C PRO A 104 -1.38 -15.12 -2.57
N ALA A 105 -2.39 -15.98 -2.40
CA ALA A 105 -3.75 -15.64 -2.75
C ALA A 105 -4.17 -14.44 -1.88
N TYR A 106 -4.50 -13.31 -2.50
CA TYR A 106 -5.03 -12.12 -1.81
C TYR A 106 -6.48 -12.36 -1.33
N GLU A 107 -6.73 -13.50 -0.68
CA GLU A 107 -8.03 -13.90 -0.17
C GLU A 107 -8.51 -12.90 0.89
N GLY A 108 -9.62 -12.22 0.61
CA GLY A 108 -10.20 -11.21 1.50
C GLY A 108 -9.80 -9.76 1.20
N LEU A 109 -9.06 -9.50 0.12
CA LEU A 109 -8.78 -8.12 -0.32
C LEU A 109 -10.02 -7.48 -0.97
N VAL A 110 -10.39 -6.30 -0.50
CA VAL A 110 -11.59 -5.55 -0.89
C VAL A 110 -11.16 -4.40 -1.82
N LEU A 111 -11.40 -4.56 -3.13
CA LEU A 111 -11.01 -3.62 -4.21
C LEU A 111 -12.24 -2.98 -4.87
#